data_AF-A0A433QT56-F1
#
_entry.id   AF-A0A433QT56-F1
#
_cell.length_a   1.000
_cell.length_b   1.000
_cell.length_c   1.000
_cell.angle_alpha   90.00
_cell.angle_beta   90.00
_cell.angle_gamma   90.00
#
_symmetry.space_group_name_H-M   'P 1'
#
loop_
_entity.id
_entity.type
_entity.pdbx_description
1 polymer ?
#
loop_
_entity_poly.entity_id
_entity_poly.type
_entity_poly.pdbx_seq_one_letter_code
_entity_poly.pdbx_strand_id
1 'polypeptide(L)'
;MDYLLNAADHLVLDAVYATLFPLATNATTTTTASAFLSSLPRDNDLRIWLSLFVLVSLGGWIFYFALASVSYFLFYDKEQMKHPRFLKDQIKLEIICASTAIPGFTILTVPFFWLELKGYSRLYEDPAEYGYVYLALSVAMFLFFTDMGIYFIHRAEHHPSIYKRVHKV
;
A
#
# COMPACT_ATOMS: atom_id res chain seq x y z
N MET A 1 -7.78 -6.49 -3.27
CA MET A 1 -8.10 -5.22 -2.55
C MET A 1 -9.59 -4.99 -2.33
N ASP A 2 -10.46 -5.53 -3.17
CA ASP A 2 -11.92 -5.25 -3.14
C ASP A 2 -12.58 -5.56 -1.79
N TYR A 3 -12.32 -6.74 -1.22
CA TYR A 3 -12.85 -7.12 0.08
C TYR A 3 -12.47 -6.14 1.21
N LEU A 4 -11.19 -5.73 1.23
CA LEU A 4 -10.68 -4.81 2.27
C LEU A 4 -11.33 -3.43 2.15
N LEU A 5 -11.44 -2.90 0.93
CA LEU A 5 -12.04 -1.59 0.69
C LEU A 5 -13.54 -1.60 1.05
N ASN A 6 -14.28 -2.64 0.64
CA ASN A 6 -15.68 -2.79 1.01
C ASN A 6 -15.88 -2.89 2.54
N ALA A 7 -15.05 -3.70 3.22
CA ALA A 7 -15.10 -3.79 4.67
C ALA A 7 -14.82 -2.43 5.34
N ALA A 8 -13.80 -1.70 4.84
CA ALA A 8 -13.47 -0.37 5.35
C ALA A 8 -14.60 0.65 5.09
N ASP A 9 -15.26 0.59 3.93
CA ASP A 9 -16.43 1.40 3.59
C ASP A 9 -17.56 1.21 4.60
N HIS A 10 -17.90 -0.04 4.91
CA HIS A 10 -18.98 -0.35 5.85
C HIS A 10 -18.63 0.01 7.30
N LEU A 11 -17.37 -0.13 7.71
CA LEU A 11 -16.97 0.09 9.10
C LEU A 11 -16.71 1.57 9.42
N VAL A 12 -16.09 2.31 8.51
CA VAL A 12 -15.56 3.65 8.81
C VAL A 12 -15.70 4.63 7.64
N LEU A 13 -15.33 4.25 6.41
CA LEU A 13 -15.15 5.23 5.34
C LEU A 13 -16.47 5.87 4.91
N ASP A 14 -17.60 5.15 4.88
CA ASP A 14 -18.90 5.77 4.56
C ASP A 14 -19.22 6.94 5.51
N ALA A 15 -19.02 6.75 6.81
CA ALA A 15 -19.26 7.79 7.81
C ALA A 15 -18.31 8.98 7.62
N VAL A 16 -17.03 8.71 7.34
CA VAL A 16 -16.01 9.75 7.09
C VAL A 16 -16.36 10.55 5.84
N TYR A 17 -16.67 9.89 4.72
CA TYR A 17 -17.01 10.56 3.46
C TYR A 17 -18.36 11.28 3.53
N ALA A 18 -19.35 10.76 4.27
CA ALA A 18 -20.61 11.47 4.51
C ALA A 18 -20.40 12.74 5.34
N THR A 19 -19.47 12.72 6.29
CA THR A 19 -19.14 13.89 7.14
C THR A 19 -18.35 14.95 6.37
N LEU A 20 -17.33 14.53 5.60
CA LEU A 20 -16.45 15.44 4.87
C LEU A 20 -17.06 15.96 3.57
N PHE A 21 -17.87 15.14 2.91
CA PHE A 21 -18.47 15.42 1.61
C PHE A 21 -19.97 15.09 1.61
N PRO A 22 -20.78 15.75 2.46
CA PRO A 22 -22.20 15.43 2.59
C PRO A 22 -22.95 15.62 1.27
N LEU A 23 -23.87 14.71 0.95
CA LEU A 23 -24.78 14.89 -0.16
C LEU A 23 -25.80 15.98 0.19
N ALA A 24 -25.95 17.00 -0.65
CA ALA A 24 -26.96 18.04 -0.46
C ALA A 24 -28.36 17.45 -0.63
N THR A 25 -29.06 17.19 0.47
CA THR A 25 -30.46 16.73 0.46
C THR A 25 -31.40 17.89 0.71
N ASN A 26 -32.41 18.06 -0.15
CA ASN A 26 -33.50 18.99 0.12
C ASN A 26 -34.24 18.55 1.39
N ALA A 27 -34.37 19.46 2.36
CA ALA A 27 -34.70 19.22 3.77
C ALA A 27 -36.06 18.56 4.09
N THR A 28 -36.79 18.06 3.09
CA THR A 28 -38.15 17.54 3.26
C THR A 28 -38.22 16.01 3.45
N THR A 29 -37.12 15.28 3.23
CA THR A 29 -37.08 13.80 3.38
C THR A 29 -35.75 13.31 3.97
N THR A 30 -35.34 13.84 5.12
CA THR A 30 -34.19 13.30 5.85
C THR A 30 -34.61 12.01 6.58
N THR A 31 -34.29 10.86 6.01
CA THR A 31 -34.33 9.57 6.71
C THR A 31 -32.98 9.31 7.37
N THR A 32 -32.91 8.47 8.41
CA THR A 32 -31.64 8.06 9.03
C THR A 32 -30.64 7.47 8.02
N ALA A 33 -31.14 6.90 6.91
CA ALA A 33 -30.34 6.41 5.80
C ALA A 33 -29.65 7.53 4.99
N SER A 34 -30.30 8.69 4.84
CA SER A 34 -29.70 9.83 4.10
C SER A 34 -28.53 10.51 4.83
N ALA A 35 -28.41 10.32 6.14
CA ALA A 35 -27.33 10.90 6.94
C ALA A 35 -25.95 10.28 6.66
N PHE A 36 -25.91 9.11 6.01
CA PHE A 36 -24.67 8.43 5.60
C PHE A 36 -24.39 8.52 4.10
N LEU A 37 -25.12 9.39 3.38
CA LEU A 37 -24.89 9.59 1.94
C LEU A 37 -23.84 10.66 1.71
N SER A 38 -22.73 10.26 1.11
CA SER A 38 -21.71 11.17 0.60
C SER A 38 -22.01 11.59 -0.84
N SER A 39 -21.64 12.82 -1.20
CA SER A 39 -21.55 13.28 -2.59
C SER A 39 -20.48 12.55 -3.40
N LEU A 40 -19.56 11.82 -2.74
CA LEU A 40 -18.61 10.90 -3.35
C LEU A 40 -19.07 9.44 -3.15
N PRO A 41 -19.79 8.85 -4.13
CA PRO A 41 -20.23 7.46 -4.05
C PRO A 41 -19.03 6.49 -4.07
N ARG A 42 -19.24 5.24 -3.63
CA ARG A 42 -18.18 4.23 -3.46
C ARG A 42 -17.41 3.90 -4.74
N ASP A 43 -18.05 4.01 -5.89
CA ASP A 43 -17.47 3.77 -7.22
C ASP A 43 -16.69 4.98 -7.77
N ASN A 44 -16.76 6.13 -7.10
CA ASN A 44 -16.03 7.33 -7.49
C ASN A 44 -14.52 7.13 -7.36
N ASP A 45 -13.79 7.39 -8.44
CA ASP A 45 -12.34 7.16 -8.48
C ASP A 45 -11.60 7.98 -7.43
N LEU A 46 -11.92 9.25 -7.24
CA LEU A 46 -11.23 10.07 -6.23
C LEU A 46 -11.39 9.49 -4.82
N ARG A 47 -12.59 9.03 -4.47
CA ARG A 47 -12.83 8.34 -3.20
C ARG A 47 -12.00 7.06 -3.09
N ILE A 48 -11.99 6.23 -4.12
CA ILE A 48 -11.21 4.98 -4.13
C ILE A 48 -9.72 5.29 -3.95
N TRP A 49 -9.16 6.22 -4.72
CA TRP A 49 -7.75 6.61 -4.63
C TRP A 49 -7.36 7.12 -3.24
N LEU A 50 -8.16 8.02 -2.66
CA LEU A 50 -7.93 8.55 -1.31
C LEU A 50 -8.05 7.46 -0.24
N SER A 51 -9.06 6.60 -0.35
CA SER A 51 -9.29 5.48 0.57
C SER A 51 -8.13 4.49 0.53
N LEU A 52 -7.72 4.07 -0.67
CA LEU A 52 -6.58 3.18 -0.86
C LEU A 52 -5.29 3.80 -0.33
N PHE A 53 -5.04 5.09 -0.58
CA PHE A 53 -3.86 5.78 -0.06
C PHE A 53 -3.79 5.73 1.47
N VAL A 54 -4.92 5.99 2.15
CA VAL A 54 -5.00 5.92 3.62
C VAL A 54 -4.82 4.48 4.10
N LEU A 55 -5.59 3.53 3.57
CA LEU A 55 -5.56 2.13 4.00
C LEU A 55 -4.19 1.50 3.82
N VAL A 56 -3.56 1.71 2.65
CA VAL A 56 -2.24 1.13 2.34
C VAL A 56 -1.15 1.78 3.19
N SER A 57 -1.19 3.10 3.42
CA SER A 57 -0.21 3.75 4.30
C SER A 57 -0.33 3.28 5.75
N LEU A 58 -1.57 3.19 6.27
CA LEU A 58 -1.83 2.63 7.61
C LEU A 58 -1.35 1.19 7.72
N GLY A 59 -1.69 0.35 6.74
CA GLY A 59 -1.22 -1.03 6.66
C GLY A 59 0.31 -1.11 6.64
N GLY A 60 0.96 -0.25 5.86
CA GLY A 60 2.42 -0.15 5.79
C GLY A 60 3.06 0.22 7.12
N TRP A 61 2.52 1.21 7.84
CA TRP A 61 3.02 1.57 9.17
C TRP A 61 2.79 0.45 10.19
N ILE A 62 1.59 -0.15 10.23
CA ILE A 62 1.29 -1.26 11.13
C ILE A 62 2.24 -2.43 10.87
N PHE A 63 2.42 -2.80 9.61
CA PHE A 63 3.32 -3.88 9.20
C PHE A 63 4.77 -3.59 9.59
N TYR A 64 5.27 -2.38 9.30
CA TYR A 64 6.60 -1.95 9.67
C TYR A 64 6.80 -2.02 11.19
N PHE A 65 5.96 -1.34 11.97
CA PHE A 65 6.14 -1.30 13.42
C PHE A 65 5.95 -2.68 14.07
N ALA A 66 5.06 -3.53 13.57
CA ALA A 66 4.90 -4.88 14.08
C ALA A 66 6.15 -5.74 13.82
N LEU A 67 6.54 -5.88 12.55
CA LEU A 67 7.65 -6.78 12.19
C LEU A 67 9.01 -6.23 12.58
N ALA A 68 9.25 -4.93 12.42
CA ALA A 68 10.50 -4.31 12.84
C ALA A 68 10.67 -4.41 14.36
N SER A 69 9.61 -4.25 15.15
CA SER A 69 9.69 -4.45 16.61
C SER A 69 10.03 -5.88 16.96
N VAL A 70 9.33 -6.86 16.38
CA VAL A 70 9.63 -8.28 16.59
C VAL A 70 11.08 -8.59 16.22
N SER A 71 11.54 -8.11 15.07
CA SER A 71 12.92 -8.29 14.62
C SER A 71 13.93 -7.63 15.55
N TYR A 72 13.66 -6.41 16.00
CA TYR A 72 14.54 -5.65 16.89
C TYR A 72 14.69 -6.30 18.27
N PHE A 73 13.61 -6.86 18.82
CA PHE A 73 13.67 -7.49 20.14
C PHE A 73 14.21 -8.92 20.11
N LEU A 74 13.86 -9.71 19.08
CA LEU A 74 14.20 -11.14 19.04
C LEU A 74 15.47 -11.47 18.28
N PHE A 75 15.77 -10.77 17.18
CA PHE A 75 16.83 -11.19 16.24
C PHE A 75 17.98 -10.17 16.10
N TYR A 76 17.74 -8.89 16.39
CA TYR A 76 18.74 -7.85 16.21
C TYR A 76 19.85 -7.92 17.28
N ASP A 77 21.09 -8.07 16.82
CA ASP A 77 22.29 -8.00 17.67
C ASP A 77 22.57 -6.56 18.11
N LYS A 78 22.39 -6.30 19.41
CA LYS A 78 22.61 -4.98 20.01
C LYS A 78 24.10 -4.62 20.13
N GLU A 79 25.03 -5.57 19.97
CA GLU A 79 26.46 -5.27 19.97
C GLU A 79 26.87 -4.39 18.77
N GLN A 80 26.12 -4.47 17.66
CA GLN A 80 26.32 -3.61 16.48
C GLN A 80 26.23 -2.12 16.82
N MET A 81 25.52 -1.75 17.89
CA MET A 81 25.39 -0.35 18.34
C MET A 81 26.69 0.24 18.88
N LYS A 82 27.68 -0.60 19.20
CA LYS A 82 29.02 -0.17 19.65
C LYS A 82 29.96 0.12 18.48
N HIS A 83 29.56 -0.20 17.25
CA HIS A 83 30.42 -0.05 16.08
C HIS A 83 30.75 1.44 15.81
N PRO A 84 31.99 1.81 15.42
CA PRO A 84 32.39 3.21 15.22
C PRO A 84 31.57 3.98 14.18
N ARG A 85 30.90 3.27 13.26
CA ARG A 85 30.03 3.87 12.23
C ARG A 85 28.55 3.89 12.61
N PHE A 86 28.18 3.43 13.80
CA PHE A 86 26.81 3.53 14.28
C PHE A 86 26.49 5.01 14.54
N LEU A 87 25.48 5.54 13.84
CA LEU A 87 25.16 6.96 13.94
C LEU A 87 24.49 7.27 15.28
N LYS A 88 24.64 8.51 15.72
CA LYS A 88 23.89 9.01 16.88
C LYS A 88 22.38 8.92 16.57
N ASP A 89 21.63 8.35 17.51
CA ASP A 89 20.19 8.13 17.38
C ASP A 89 19.81 7.28 16.14
N GLN A 90 20.69 6.38 15.66
CA GLN A 90 20.46 5.54 14.48
C GLN A 90 19.06 4.91 14.46
N ILE A 91 18.61 4.30 15.57
CA ILE A 91 17.30 3.66 15.65
C ILE A 91 16.17 4.64 15.32
N LYS A 92 16.25 5.87 15.83
CA LYS A 92 15.28 6.92 15.53
C LYS A 92 15.36 7.34 14.07
N LEU A 93 16.56 7.44 13.50
CA LEU A 93 16.76 7.75 12.09
C LEU A 93 16.14 6.68 11.18
N GLU A 94 16.34 5.39 11.48
CA GLU A 94 15.72 4.28 10.73
C GLU A 94 14.19 4.36 10.79
N ILE A 95 13.62 4.60 11.99
CA ILE A 95 12.17 4.77 12.16
C ILE A 95 11.63 5.95 11.35
N ILE A 96 12.31 7.10 11.39
CA ILE A 96 11.90 8.28 10.61
C ILE A 96 12.01 7.99 9.12
N CYS A 97 13.11 7.40 8.67
CA CYS A 97 13.34 7.06 7.27
C CYS A 97 12.24 6.14 6.74
N ALA A 98 11.99 5.01 7.41
CA ALA A 98 10.94 4.08 7.00
C ALA A 98 9.55 4.73 7.05
N SER A 99 9.23 5.43 8.13
CA SER A 99 7.90 6.03 8.33
C SER A 99 7.58 7.11 7.29
N THR A 100 8.58 7.91 6.91
CA THR A 100 8.41 8.98 5.90
C THR A 100 8.46 8.47 4.47
N ALA A 101 9.10 7.32 4.22
CA ALA A 101 9.13 6.68 2.90
C ALA A 101 7.79 6.00 2.53
N ILE A 102 7.04 5.48 3.51
CA ILE A 102 5.79 4.73 3.28
C ILE A 102 4.78 5.50 2.39
N PRO A 103 4.43 6.77 2.65
CA PRO A 103 3.53 7.52 1.76
C PRO A 103 4.03 7.60 0.31
N GLY A 104 5.34 7.74 0.10
CA GLY A 104 5.94 7.76 -1.23
C GLY A 104 5.74 6.44 -1.97
N PHE A 105 6.00 5.30 -1.31
CA PHE A 105 5.71 3.98 -1.86
C PHE A 105 4.22 3.75 -2.09
N THR A 106 3.37 4.25 -1.20
CA THR A 106 1.91 4.15 -1.36
C THR A 106 1.44 4.85 -2.63
N ILE A 107 1.95 6.06 -2.94
CA ILE A 107 1.60 6.78 -4.18
C ILE A 107 1.91 5.94 -5.42
N LEU A 108 3.02 5.21 -5.41
CA LEU A 108 3.41 4.34 -6.52
C LEU A 108 2.60 3.04 -6.57
N THR A 109 2.08 2.57 -5.43
CA THR A 109 1.37 1.29 -5.30
C THR A 109 -0.13 1.41 -5.56
N VAL A 110 -0.77 2.49 -5.09
CA VAL A 110 -2.22 2.73 -5.25
C VAL A 110 -2.71 2.64 -6.71
N PRO A 111 -1.98 3.13 -7.73
CA PRO A 111 -2.39 2.96 -9.13
C PRO A 111 -2.66 1.49 -9.50
N PHE A 112 -1.83 0.57 -9.03
CA PHE A 112 -1.99 -0.85 -9.34
C PHE A 112 -3.19 -1.47 -8.62
N PHE A 113 -3.44 -1.09 -7.37
CA PHE A 113 -4.64 -1.52 -6.65
C PHE A 113 -5.92 -0.92 -7.25
N TRP A 114 -5.87 0.33 -7.70
CA TRP A 114 -6.99 0.92 -8.43
C TRP A 114 -7.25 0.17 -9.75
N LEU A 115 -6.21 -0.16 -10.51
CA LEU A 115 -6.34 -0.99 -11.73
C LEU A 115 -6.91 -2.39 -11.44
N GLU A 116 -6.48 -3.01 -10.34
CA GLU A 116 -7.05 -4.28 -9.86
C GLU A 116 -8.56 -4.15 -9.62
N LEU A 117 -9.00 -3.12 -8.88
CA LEU A 117 -10.42 -2.87 -8.63
C LEU A 117 -11.22 -2.57 -9.90
N LYS A 118 -10.58 -2.05 -10.94
CA LYS A 118 -11.20 -1.84 -12.26
C LYS A 118 -11.19 -3.09 -13.15
N GLY A 119 -10.74 -4.22 -12.63
CA GLY A 119 -10.75 -5.51 -13.34
C GLY A 119 -9.57 -5.72 -14.29
N TYR A 120 -8.53 -4.87 -14.24
CA TYR A 120 -7.36 -5.02 -15.11
C TYR A 120 -6.35 -6.07 -14.62
N SER A 121 -6.53 -6.61 -13.41
CA SER A 121 -5.63 -7.64 -12.86
C SER A 121 -5.68 -8.97 -13.64
N ARG A 122 -6.80 -9.26 -14.32
CA ARG A 122 -7.08 -10.55 -14.97
C ARG A 122 -6.86 -11.75 -14.01
N LEU A 123 -7.12 -11.54 -12.73
CA LEU A 123 -7.07 -12.60 -11.74
C LEU A 123 -8.22 -13.57 -12.01
N TYR A 124 -7.92 -14.86 -11.96
CA TYR A 124 -8.89 -15.94 -12.10
C TYR A 124 -9.00 -16.70 -10.77
N GLU A 125 -10.21 -17.16 -10.45
CA GLU A 125 -10.52 -17.79 -9.16
C GLU A 125 -10.24 -19.30 -9.15
N ASP A 126 -10.36 -19.97 -10.30
CA ASP A 126 -10.12 -21.41 -10.41
C ASP A 126 -8.65 -21.70 -10.79
N PRO A 127 -7.84 -22.30 -9.90
CA PRO A 127 -6.45 -22.66 -10.21
C PRO A 127 -6.32 -23.61 -11.41
N ALA A 128 -7.38 -24.31 -11.79
CA ALA A 128 -7.41 -25.22 -12.92
C ALA A 128 -7.87 -24.58 -14.24
N GLU A 129 -8.29 -23.31 -14.28
CA GLU A 129 -8.86 -22.65 -15.47
C GLU A 129 -7.99 -22.80 -16.73
N TYR A 130 -6.67 -22.67 -16.56
CA TYR A 130 -5.68 -22.86 -17.64
C TYR A 130 -4.83 -24.12 -17.45
N GLY A 131 -5.15 -24.94 -16.44
CA GLY A 131 -4.44 -26.17 -16.08
C GLY A 131 -3.21 -25.97 -15.20
N TYR A 132 -2.89 -26.99 -14.40
CA TYR A 132 -1.80 -26.93 -13.40
C TYR A 132 -0.40 -26.75 -14.01
N VAL A 133 -0.18 -27.18 -15.25
CA VAL A 133 1.10 -26.93 -15.96
C VAL A 133 1.29 -25.45 -16.25
N TYR A 134 0.24 -24.79 -16.75
CA TYR A 134 0.25 -23.33 -16.92
C TYR A 134 0.41 -22.63 -15.58
N LEU A 135 -0.29 -23.05 -14.53
CA LEU A 135 -0.15 -22.49 -13.19
C LEU A 135 1.30 -22.55 -12.70
N ALA A 136 1.94 -23.72 -12.75
CA ALA A 136 3.34 -23.88 -12.33
C ALA A 136 4.30 -23.02 -13.18
N LEU A 137 4.10 -22.99 -14.50
CA LEU A 137 4.90 -22.15 -15.40
C LEU A 137 4.67 -20.66 -15.13
N SER A 138 3.44 -20.24 -14.82
CA SER A 138 3.11 -18.84 -14.52
C SER A 138 3.83 -18.35 -13.27
N VAL A 139 3.97 -19.20 -12.25
CA VAL A 139 4.76 -18.89 -11.05
C VAL A 139 6.23 -18.69 -11.41
N ALA A 140 6.82 -19.61 -12.19
CA ALA A 140 8.20 -19.49 -12.63
C ALA A 140 8.44 -18.24 -13.49
N MET A 141 7.53 -17.96 -14.42
CA MET A 141 7.56 -16.78 -15.29
C MET A 141 7.36 -15.49 -14.49
N PHE A 142 6.49 -15.49 -13.49
CA PHE A 142 6.29 -14.36 -12.58
C PHE A 142 7.60 -14.05 -11.85
N LEU A 143 8.20 -15.04 -11.18
CA LEU A 143 9.49 -14.86 -10.49
C LEU A 143 10.59 -14.37 -11.43
N PHE A 144 10.70 -14.97 -12.61
CA PHE A 144 11.67 -14.53 -13.61
C PHE A 144 11.44 -13.07 -14.01
N PHE A 145 10.20 -12.69 -14.33
CA PHE A 145 9.86 -11.34 -14.74
C PHE A 145 10.10 -10.33 -13.61
N THR A 146 9.64 -10.62 -12.38
CA THR A 146 9.78 -9.71 -11.24
C THR A 146 11.24 -9.54 -10.85
N ASP A 147 12.01 -10.63 -10.79
CA ASP A 147 13.40 -10.58 -10.34
C ASP A 147 14.28 -9.88 -11.37
N MET A 148 14.06 -10.15 -12.66
CA MET A 148 14.74 -9.41 -13.73
C MET A 148 14.31 -7.95 -13.75
N GLY A 149 13.02 -7.66 -13.56
CA GLY A 149 12.50 -6.30 -13.47
C GLY A 149 13.15 -5.51 -12.34
N ILE A 150 13.18 -6.06 -11.13
CA ILE A 150 13.83 -5.44 -9.96
C ILE A 150 15.33 -5.26 -10.21
N TYR A 151 16.02 -6.25 -10.80
CA TYR A 151 17.43 -6.11 -11.16
C TYR A 151 17.66 -4.91 -12.09
N PHE A 152 16.86 -4.77 -13.14
CA PHE A 152 17.02 -3.66 -14.08
C PHE A 152 16.69 -2.31 -13.45
N ILE A 153 15.64 -2.24 -12.63
CA ILE A 153 15.27 -1.01 -11.90
C ILE A 153 16.41 -0.63 -10.94
N HIS A 154 16.90 -1.58 -10.14
CA HIS A 154 18.00 -1.34 -9.20
C HIS A 154 19.28 -0.92 -9.93
N ARG A 155 19.60 -1.56 -11.05
CA ARG A 155 20.73 -1.17 -11.90
C ARG A 155 20.56 0.24 -12.46
N ALA A 156 19.35 0.62 -12.85
CA ALA A 156 19.05 1.98 -13.30
C ALA A 156 19.17 3.00 -12.17
N GLU A 157 18.74 2.66 -10.95
CA GLU A 157 18.90 3.51 -9.76
C GLU A 157 20.37 3.79 -9.41
N HIS A 158 21.27 2.84 -9.72
CA HIS A 158 22.73 3.05 -9.62
C HIS A 158 23.33 3.88 -10.74
N HIS A 159 22.54 4.29 -11.73
CA HIS A 159 23.06 5.12 -12.81
C HIS A 159 23.52 6.49 -12.25
N PRO A 160 24.72 6.99 -12.63
CA PRO A 160 25.32 8.17 -12.00
C PRO A 160 24.45 9.44 -12.01
N SER A 161 23.58 9.59 -13.00
CA SER A 161 22.69 10.77 -13.14
C SER A 161 21.58 10.83 -12.09
N ILE A 162 21.15 9.69 -11.55
CA ILE A 162 20.01 9.61 -10.62
C ILE A 162 20.41 9.05 -9.24
N TYR A 163 21.48 8.27 -9.12
CA TYR A 163 21.95 7.62 -7.89
C TYR A 163 21.85 8.48 -6.62
N LYS A 164 22.40 9.71 -6.67
CA LYS A 164 22.42 10.61 -5.50
C LYS A 164 21.02 11.03 -5.02
N ARG A 165 20.01 10.97 -5.88
CA ARG A 165 18.64 11.45 -5.61
C ARG A 165 17.69 10.31 -5.26
N VAL A 166 17.88 9.12 -5.82
CA VAL A 166 16.94 7.99 -5.67
C VAL A 166 17.50 6.81 -4.90
N HIS A 167 18.83 6.58 -4.88
CA HIS A 167 19.40 5.37 -4.31
C HIS A 167 20.36 5.60 -3.13
N LYS A 168 20.94 6.80 -3.02
CA LYS A 168 21.81 7.13 -1.90
C LYS A 168 20.96 7.48 -0.67
N VAL A 169 20.84 6.51 0.25
CA VAL A 169 20.28 6.69 1.60
C VAL A 169 21.41 6.98 2.59
#